data_AF-A0A2E4XYG5-F1
#
_entry.id   AF-A0A2E4XYG5-F1
#
_cell.length_a   1.000
_cell.length_b   1.000
_cell.length_c   1.000
_cell.angle_alpha   90.00
_cell.angle_beta   90.00
_cell.angle_gamma   90.00
#
_symmetry.space_group_name_H-M   'P 1'
#
loop_
_entity.id
_entity.type
_entity.pdbx_description
1 polymer ?
#
loop_
_entity_poly.entity_id
_entity_poly.type
_entity_poly.pdbx_seq_one_letter_code
_entity_poly.pdbx_strand_id
1 'polypeptide(L)' 'MSVFAAVMREGSFVSAAKALQMTPSGVSHRISNLEERLGVRLLN' A
#
# COMPACT_ATOMS: atom_id res chain seq x y z
N MET A 1 -3.58 -4.87 -10.05
CA MET A 1 -2.38 -4.99 -9.18
C MET A 1 -2.79 -4.72 -7.74
N SER A 2 -2.35 -5.50 -6.76
CA SER A 2 -2.62 -5.20 -5.34
C SER A 2 -1.81 -3.97 -4.91
N VAL A 3 -2.37 -3.13 -4.04
CA VAL A 3 -1.70 -1.93 -3.52
C VAL A 3 -0.35 -2.26 -2.89
N PHE A 4 -0.30 -3.38 -2.17
CA PHE A 4 0.92 -3.93 -1.60
C PHE A 4 2.01 -4.23 -2.64
N ALA A 5 1.66 -4.89 -3.75
CA ALA A 5 2.63 -5.19 -4.81
C ALA A 5 3.16 -3.92 -5.50
N ALA A 6 2.35 -2.86 -5.58
CA ALA A 6 2.82 -1.57 -6.06
C ALA A 6 3.78 -0.91 -5.07
N VAL A 7 3.47 -0.91 -3.77
CA VAL A 7 4.38 -0.37 -2.73
C VAL A 7 5.71 -1.11 -2.72
N MET A 8 5.70 -2.44 -2.84
CA MET A 8 6.94 -3.25 -2.91
C MET A 8 7.77 -2.95 -4.16
N ARG A 9 7.13 -2.75 -5.31
CA ARG A 9 7.81 -2.45 -6.58
C ARG A 9 8.39 -1.05 -6.61
N GLU A 10 7.62 -0.09 -6.12
CA GLU A 10 7.95 1.33 -6.17
C GLU A 10 8.80 1.79 -4.97
N GLY A 11 8.92 0.97 -3.93
CA GLY A 11 9.71 1.23 -2.72
C GLY A 11 9.17 2.35 -1.82
N SER A 12 8.08 3.03 -2.20
CA SER A 12 7.44 4.03 -1.36
C SER A 12 5.94 4.12 -1.60
N PHE A 13 5.20 4.56 -0.56
CA PHE A 13 3.77 4.84 -0.65
C PHE A 13 3.46 5.98 -1.63
N VAL A 14 4.33 6.98 -1.75
CA VAL A 14 4.12 8.14 -2.63
C VAL A 14 4.27 7.72 -4.10
N SER A 15 5.30 6.94 -4.42
CA SER A 15 5.52 6.43 -5.78
C SER A 15 4.42 5.45 -6.19
N ALA A 16 4.04 4.54 -5.28
CA ALA A 16 2.91 3.63 -5.50
C ALA A 16 1.57 4.38 -5.68
N ALA A 17 1.34 5.44 -4.90
CA ALA A 17 0.16 6.28 -5.05
C ALA A 17 0.11 6.95 -6.43
N LYS A 18 1.25 7.48 -6.92
CA LYS A 18 1.35 8.03 -8.27
C LYS A 18 1.08 6.96 -9.34
N ALA A 19 1.71 5.78 -9.22
CA ALA A 19 1.54 4.68 -10.17
C ALA A 19 0.09 4.12 -10.20
N LEU A 20 -0.60 4.16 -9.06
CA LEU A 20 -1.98 3.69 -8.91
C LEU A 20 -3.04 4.78 -9.09
N GLN A 21 -2.65 6.03 -9.40
CA GLN A 21 -3.54 7.20 -9.45
C GLN A 21 -4.39 7.36 -8.18
N MET A 22 -3.75 7.17 -7.02
CA MET A 22 -4.35 7.27 -5.69
C MET A 22 -3.69 8.39 -4.88
N THR A 23 -4.31 8.76 -3.76
CA THR A 23 -3.63 9.54 -2.72
C THR A 23 -2.73 8.63 -1.87
N PRO A 24 -1.59 9.12 -1.34
CA PRO A 24 -0.74 8.36 -0.43
C PRO A 24 -1.50 7.85 0.81
N SER A 25 -2.44 8.65 1.33
CA SER A 25 -3.31 8.24 2.44
C SER A 25 -4.24 7.09 2.06
N GLY A 26 -4.79 7.08 0.84
CA GLY A 26 -5.61 5.97 0.34
C GLY A 26 -4.82 4.68 0.15
N VAL A 27 -3.55 4.78 -0.27
CA VAL A 27 -2.63 3.63 -0.35
C VAL A 27 -2.37 3.07 1.05
N SER A 28 -2.03 3.94 2.01
CA SER A 28 -1.81 3.56 3.41
C SER A 28 -3.05 2.89 4.01
N HIS A 29 -4.24 3.48 3.87
CA HIS A 29 -5.49 2.86 4.33
C HIS A 29 -5.77 1.49 3.74
N ARG A 30 -5.50 1.28 2.44
CA ARG A 30 -5.69 -0.04 1.82
C ARG A 30 -4.70 -1.07 2.32
N ILE A 31 -3.47 -0.66 2.64
CA ILE A 31 -2.47 -1.53 3.26
C ILE A 31 -2.91 -1.87 4.70
N SER A 32 -3.28 -0.89 5.52
CA SER A 32 -3.71 -1.13 6.89
C SER A 32 -4.93 -2.06 6.98
N ASN A 33 -5.92 -1.88 6.09
CA ASN A 33 -7.05 -2.81 6.01
C ASN A 33 -6.62 -4.22 5.60
N LEU A 34 -5.59 -4.36 4.76
CA LEU A 34 -5.05 -5.65 4.37
C LEU A 34 -4.31 -6.32 5.54
N GLU A 35 -3.50 -5.55 6.28
CA GLU A 35 -2.80 -5.99 7.49
C GLU A 35 -3.78 -6.43 8.58
N GLU A 36 -4.85 -5.66 8.80
CA GLU A 36 -5.90 -5.97 9.78
C GLU A 36 -6.63 -7.27 9.43
N ARG A 37 -7.01 -7.45 8.16
CA ARG A 37 -7.66 -8.69 7.69
C ARG A 37 -6.76 -9.92 7.78
N LEU A 38 -5.45 -9.74 7.63
CA LEU A 38 -4.47 -10.82 7.73
C LEU A 38 -3.98 -11.04 9.17
N GLY A 39 -4.21 -10.09 10.07
CA GLY A 39 -3.71 -10.12 11.45
C GLY A 39 -2.19 -9.98 11.56
N VAL A 40 -1.51 -9.47 10.51
CA VAL A 40 -0.04 -9.33 10.46
C VAL A 40 0.35 -7.99 9.87
N ARG A 41 1.50 -7.46 10.30
CA ARG A 41 2.11 -6.30 9.66
C ARG A 41 2.94 -6.75 8.46
N LEU A 42 2.64 -6.18 7.30
CA LEU A 42 3.34 -6.44 6.05
C LEU A 42 4.44 -5.42 5.80
N LEU A 43 4.30 -4.21 6.36
CA LEU A 43 5.28 -3.13 6.27
C LEU A 43 5.73 -2.73 7.68
N ASN A 44 7.04 -2.58 7.88
CA ASN A 44 7.65 -2.11 9.13
C ASN A 44 8.76 -1.10 8.82
#